data_AF-A0A914QNP3-F1
#
_entry.id   AF-A0A914QNP3-F1
#
_cell.length_a   1.000
_cell.length_b   1.000
_cell.length_c   1.000
_cell.angle_alpha   90.00
_cell.angle_beta   90.00
_cell.angle_gamma   90.00
#
_symmetry.space_group_name_H-M   'P 1'
#
loop_
_entity.id
_entity.type
_entity.pdbx_description
1 polymer ?
#
loop_
_entity_poly.entity_id
_entity_poly.type
_entity_poly.pdbx_seq_one_letter_code
_entity_poly.pdbx_strand_id
1 'polypeptide(L)'
;MYSAAYADDNFPALHLGINASYGGKEYKEQSLKHNPGVFIHGNSDGALDAGTEFSSGFSASTEYFLSKGYTSAELYAVTWGDRQLDKSFTRKHTCASLKRVRKFVEVVMDYAKAEKIDIIVHSMGVTLARKITEGGLVYDNTDLCHLGITVNKNVKSFLGIAAANYGLCMCNDETSDSMHVCGKILGFYSGSECKYGKWDRDITCASARPEDECDPDTSILLRHLNGKVHDKYGPLIKDAGEVYSFYSEEDVFVFGRKTSVIPFSSGVIVFLNMKHHQLKTDTVVC
;
A
#
# COMPACT_ATOMS: atom_id res chain seq x y z
N MET A 1 -14.88 -15.57 2.48
CA MET A 1 -14.31 -16.35 1.36
C MET A 1 -13.93 -17.77 1.82
N TYR A 2 -14.82 -18.75 1.67
CA TYR A 2 -14.51 -20.16 1.97
C TYR A 2 -14.60 -20.97 0.67
N SER A 3 -13.45 -21.31 0.11
CA SER A 3 -13.31 -22.30 -0.95
C SER A 3 -12.28 -23.31 -0.48
N ALA A 4 -12.53 -24.61 -0.69
CA ALA A 4 -11.59 -25.67 -0.30
C ALA A 4 -10.20 -25.48 -0.95
N ALA A 5 -10.13 -24.78 -2.09
CA ALA A 5 -8.89 -24.48 -2.80
C ALA A 5 -7.95 -23.50 -2.06
N TYR A 6 -8.47 -22.72 -1.12
CA TYR A 6 -7.74 -21.62 -0.44
C TYR A 6 -7.88 -21.69 1.09
N ALA A 7 -8.31 -22.83 1.64
CA ALA A 7 -8.55 -22.99 3.07
C ALA A 7 -7.25 -22.84 3.89
N ASP A 8 -6.14 -23.35 3.37
CA ASP A 8 -4.82 -23.33 4.02
C ASP A 8 -4.22 -21.91 4.09
N ASP A 9 -4.67 -20.98 3.24
CA ASP A 9 -4.20 -19.58 3.25
C ASP A 9 -4.70 -18.79 4.47
N ASN A 10 -5.77 -19.27 5.14
CA ASN A 10 -6.38 -18.65 6.31
C ASN A 10 -6.64 -17.14 6.13
N PHE A 11 -7.18 -16.74 4.97
CA PHE A 11 -7.59 -15.35 4.73
C PHE A 11 -8.65 -14.82 5.69
N PRO A 12 -9.64 -15.62 6.15
CA PRO A 12 -10.58 -15.16 7.17
C PRO A 12 -9.90 -14.73 8.47
N ALA A 13 -8.72 -15.30 8.79
CA ALA A 13 -7.94 -14.97 9.97
C ALA A 13 -8.78 -14.97 11.27
N LEU A 14 -9.65 -15.98 11.44
CA LEU A 14 -10.67 -16.03 12.51
C LEU A 14 -10.11 -15.88 13.93
N HIS A 15 -8.83 -16.19 14.15
CA HIS A 15 -8.13 -15.98 15.42
C HIS A 15 -8.04 -14.50 15.84
N LEU A 16 -8.23 -13.55 14.91
CA LEU A 16 -8.30 -12.10 15.17
C LEU A 16 -9.75 -11.60 15.35
N GLY A 17 -10.73 -12.50 15.39
CA GLY A 17 -12.15 -12.17 15.57
C GLY A 17 -12.90 -11.83 14.28
N ILE A 18 -14.15 -11.40 14.43
CA ILE A 18 -15.07 -11.15 13.30
C ILE A 18 -14.63 -10.01 12.37
N ASN A 19 -13.79 -9.09 12.87
CA ASN A 19 -13.32 -7.92 12.12
C ASN A 19 -11.97 -8.20 11.41
N ALA A 20 -11.53 -9.45 11.40
CA ALA A 20 -10.23 -9.84 10.87
C ALA A 20 -10.12 -9.67 9.34
N SER A 21 -11.17 -10.02 8.59
CA SER A 21 -11.20 -9.90 7.13
C SER A 21 -12.64 -9.74 6.68
N TYR A 22 -12.83 -9.26 5.44
CA TYR A 22 -14.16 -9.02 4.88
C TYR A 22 -14.26 -9.58 3.46
N GLY A 23 -15.47 -10.01 3.10
CA GLY A 23 -15.84 -10.33 1.73
C GLY A 23 -16.08 -11.80 1.45
N GLY A 24 -16.63 -12.02 0.27
CA GLY A 24 -17.03 -13.33 -0.24
C GLY A 24 -18.49 -13.33 -0.67
N LYS A 25 -18.83 -14.28 -1.52
CA LYS A 25 -20.21 -14.48 -1.98
C LYS A 25 -21.06 -15.05 -0.86
N GLU A 26 -22.31 -14.61 -0.80
CA GLU A 26 -23.36 -15.20 0.05
C GLU A 26 -23.75 -16.59 -0.44
N TYR A 27 -23.70 -16.81 -1.76
CA TYR A 27 -23.93 -18.09 -2.40
C TYR A 27 -23.03 -18.26 -3.64
N LYS A 28 -22.70 -19.50 -4.00
CA LYS A 28 -21.63 -19.83 -4.95
C LYS A 28 -21.80 -19.19 -6.34
N GLU A 29 -23.04 -19.09 -6.81
CA GLU A 29 -23.42 -18.58 -8.14
C GLU A 29 -23.78 -17.08 -8.13
N GLN A 30 -23.51 -16.35 -7.05
CA GLN A 30 -23.79 -14.92 -6.97
C GLN A 30 -23.06 -14.16 -8.09
N SER A 31 -23.83 -13.42 -8.89
CA SER A 31 -23.31 -12.56 -9.95
C SER A 31 -22.79 -11.24 -9.39
N LEU A 32 -21.77 -10.70 -10.06
CA LEU A 32 -21.17 -9.41 -9.73
C LEU A 32 -21.66 -8.36 -10.72
N LYS A 33 -21.93 -7.15 -10.23
CA LYS A 33 -22.36 -5.98 -11.01
C LYS A 33 -21.23 -4.99 -11.23
N HIS A 34 -20.26 -4.97 -10.32
CA HIS A 34 -19.12 -4.09 -10.30
C HIS A 34 -17.83 -4.90 -10.34
N ASN A 35 -16.72 -4.23 -10.66
CA ASN A 35 -15.40 -4.80 -10.43
C ASN A 35 -15.22 -5.05 -8.92
N PRO A 36 -14.56 -6.15 -8.53
CA PRO A 36 -14.19 -6.37 -7.14
C PRO A 36 -13.24 -5.29 -6.63
N GLY A 37 -13.61 -4.66 -5.51
CA GLY A 37 -12.76 -3.78 -4.72
C GLY A 37 -11.92 -4.58 -3.72
N VAL A 38 -10.61 -4.34 -3.69
CA VAL A 38 -9.66 -4.95 -2.76
C VAL A 38 -9.05 -3.87 -1.87
N PHE A 39 -9.21 -4.04 -0.56
CA PHE A 39 -8.72 -3.12 0.46
C PHE A 39 -7.49 -3.69 1.18
N ILE A 40 -6.41 -2.91 1.27
CA ILE A 40 -5.17 -3.31 1.96
C ILE A 40 -4.75 -2.21 2.93
N HIS A 41 -4.71 -2.57 4.21
CA HIS A 41 -4.51 -1.64 5.31
C HIS A 41 -3.03 -1.32 5.58
N GLY A 42 -2.81 -0.28 6.37
CA GLY A 42 -1.49 0.18 6.80
C GLY A 42 -0.88 -0.60 7.96
N ASN A 43 0.27 -0.11 8.42
CA ASN A 43 1.00 -0.70 9.56
C ASN A 43 0.15 -0.64 10.84
N SER A 44 0.04 -1.76 11.57
CA SER A 44 -0.74 -1.91 12.82
C SER A 44 -2.27 -1.81 12.69
N ASP A 45 -2.80 -1.65 11.48
CA ASP A 45 -4.23 -1.61 11.21
C ASP A 45 -4.75 -3.02 10.86
N GLY A 46 -6.00 -3.14 10.43
CA GLY A 46 -6.54 -4.38 9.87
C GLY A 46 -7.61 -4.15 8.81
N ALA A 47 -8.28 -5.22 8.40
CA ALA A 47 -9.30 -5.17 7.34
C ALA A 47 -10.51 -4.32 7.72
N LEU A 48 -11.06 -4.51 8.91
CA LEU A 48 -12.23 -3.80 9.44
C LEU A 48 -11.93 -3.14 10.79
N ASP A 49 -12.83 -2.29 11.26
CA ASP A 49 -12.71 -1.60 12.54
C ASP A 49 -12.61 -2.58 13.73
N ALA A 50 -11.60 -2.41 14.58
CA ALA A 50 -11.45 -3.15 15.85
C ALA A 50 -11.65 -2.26 17.09
N GLY A 51 -12.25 -1.08 16.95
CA GLY A 51 -12.65 -0.21 18.04
C GLY A 51 -11.55 0.73 18.54
N THR A 52 -10.51 0.98 17.74
CA THR A 52 -9.45 1.96 18.07
C THR A 52 -9.16 2.88 16.90
N GLU A 53 -8.73 4.12 17.18
CA GLU A 53 -8.44 5.16 16.18
C GLU A 53 -7.48 4.69 15.08
N PHE A 54 -6.49 3.87 15.44
CA PHE A 54 -5.46 3.35 14.53
C PHE A 54 -5.77 1.95 13.95
N SER A 55 -6.94 1.40 14.27
CA SER A 55 -7.37 0.06 13.81
C SER A 55 -8.76 0.09 13.19
N SER A 56 -9.13 1.21 12.56
CA SER A 56 -10.44 1.43 11.94
C SER A 56 -10.68 0.61 10.66
N GLY A 57 -9.62 0.02 10.08
CA GLY A 57 -9.69 -0.71 8.81
C GLY A 57 -10.45 0.02 7.70
N PHE A 58 -11.19 -0.71 6.88
CA PHE A 58 -11.99 -0.16 5.78
C PHE A 58 -13.48 -0.31 6.03
N SER A 59 -13.94 -0.33 7.29
CA SER A 59 -15.37 -0.44 7.60
C SER A 59 -16.17 0.70 6.96
N ALA A 60 -15.74 1.96 7.12
CA ALA A 60 -16.40 3.12 6.53
C ALA A 60 -16.46 3.04 4.99
N SER A 61 -15.37 2.64 4.34
CA SER A 61 -15.35 2.46 2.88
C SER A 61 -16.28 1.34 2.44
N THR A 62 -16.27 0.23 3.17
CA THR A 62 -17.12 -0.94 2.89
C THR A 62 -18.60 -0.56 3.00
N GLU A 63 -19.00 0.10 4.10
CA GLU A 63 -20.35 0.60 4.31
C GLU A 63 -20.78 1.58 3.22
N TYR A 64 -19.87 2.49 2.83
CA TYR A 64 -20.13 3.42 1.74
C TYR A 64 -20.41 2.68 0.43
N PHE A 65 -19.56 1.74 0.01
CA PHE A 65 -19.78 1.00 -1.23
C PHE A 65 -21.05 0.14 -1.18
N LEU A 66 -21.35 -0.50 -0.05
CA LEU A 66 -22.63 -1.20 0.15
C LEU A 66 -23.83 -0.25 -0.05
N SER A 67 -23.75 0.97 0.47
CA SER A 67 -24.79 2.00 0.27
C SER A 67 -24.94 2.43 -1.19
N LYS A 68 -23.91 2.21 -2.02
CA LYS A 68 -23.90 2.46 -3.47
C LYS A 68 -24.27 1.24 -4.31
N GLY A 69 -24.72 0.15 -3.67
CA GLY A 69 -25.21 -1.04 -4.36
C GLY A 69 -24.15 -2.09 -4.66
N TYR A 70 -22.95 -1.96 -4.09
CA TYR A 70 -22.00 -3.09 -4.01
C TYR A 70 -22.53 -4.13 -3.02
N THR A 71 -21.98 -5.34 -3.14
CA THR A 71 -22.26 -6.47 -2.25
C THR A 71 -20.97 -6.97 -1.59
N SER A 72 -21.10 -7.80 -0.55
CA SER A 72 -19.96 -8.50 0.07
C SER A 72 -19.19 -9.39 -0.92
N ALA A 73 -19.83 -9.81 -2.01
CA ALA A 73 -19.22 -10.53 -3.12
C ALA A 73 -18.29 -9.67 -3.99
N GLU A 74 -18.31 -8.35 -3.82
CA GLU A 74 -17.57 -7.39 -4.62
C GLU A 74 -16.56 -6.59 -3.78
N LEU A 75 -16.53 -6.78 -2.47
CA LEU A 75 -15.70 -6.00 -1.55
C LEU A 75 -14.87 -6.96 -0.69
N TYR A 76 -13.54 -6.84 -0.76
CA TYR A 76 -12.61 -7.79 -0.17
C TYR A 76 -11.54 -7.07 0.63
N ALA A 77 -11.39 -7.41 1.90
CA ALA A 77 -10.36 -6.85 2.78
C ALA A 77 -9.69 -7.96 3.57
N VAL A 78 -8.37 -7.90 3.73
CA VAL A 78 -7.60 -8.89 4.49
C VAL A 78 -6.73 -8.22 5.53
N THR A 79 -6.71 -8.78 6.76
CA THR A 79 -5.66 -8.44 7.73
C THR A 79 -4.42 -9.26 7.40
N TRP A 80 -3.37 -8.59 6.88
CA TRP A 80 -2.15 -9.25 6.40
C TRP A 80 -1.07 -9.41 7.47
N GLY A 81 -1.18 -8.68 8.58
CA GLY A 81 -0.27 -8.72 9.72
C GLY A 81 -1.04 -8.72 11.05
N ASP A 82 -0.37 -8.34 12.13
CA ASP A 82 -1.03 -8.11 13.41
C ASP A 82 -1.42 -6.64 13.61
N ARG A 83 -2.34 -6.38 14.53
CA ARG A 83 -2.90 -5.03 14.82
C ARG A 83 -2.16 -4.28 15.93
N GLN A 84 -0.96 -4.70 16.33
CA GLN A 84 -0.32 -4.20 17.55
C GLN A 84 0.50 -2.93 17.27
N LEU A 85 0.15 -1.80 17.89
CA LEU A 85 0.79 -0.51 17.62
C LEU A 85 2.23 -0.43 18.13
N ASP A 86 2.53 -1.10 19.25
CA ASP A 86 3.86 -1.20 19.85
C ASP A 86 4.89 -1.89 18.93
N LYS A 87 4.42 -2.72 17.99
CA LYS A 87 5.26 -3.39 16.98
C LYS A 87 5.47 -2.59 15.69
N SER A 88 4.90 -1.39 15.58
CA SER A 88 4.96 -0.56 14.36
C SER A 88 6.40 -0.37 13.82
N PHE A 89 7.38 -0.15 14.70
CA PHE A 89 8.79 0.04 14.31
C PHE A 89 9.51 -1.24 13.85
N THR A 90 8.93 -2.41 14.14
CA THR A 90 9.53 -3.71 13.82
C THR A 90 9.03 -4.31 12.50
N ARG A 91 8.00 -3.70 11.88
CA ARG A 91 7.40 -4.19 10.63
C ARG A 91 8.13 -3.63 9.41
N LYS A 92 8.40 -4.51 8.45
CA LYS A 92 8.94 -4.21 7.11
C LYS A 92 8.19 -5.03 6.06
N HIS A 93 8.45 -4.81 4.78
CA HIS A 93 7.79 -5.52 3.67
C HIS A 93 8.34 -6.93 3.48
N THR A 94 8.22 -7.79 4.50
CA THR A 94 8.80 -9.14 4.49
C THR A 94 8.23 -10.00 3.36
N CYS A 95 8.97 -11.02 2.95
CA CYS A 95 8.49 -12.00 1.98
C CYS A 95 7.15 -12.64 2.39
N ALA A 96 6.94 -12.89 3.69
CA ALA A 96 5.69 -13.45 4.21
C ALA A 96 4.50 -12.49 3.98
N SER A 97 4.64 -11.21 4.33
CA SER A 97 3.59 -10.20 4.14
C SER A 97 3.26 -9.99 2.66
N LEU A 98 4.29 -9.87 1.82
CA LEU A 98 4.13 -9.67 0.38
C LEU A 98 3.47 -10.88 -0.29
N LYS A 99 3.91 -12.11 0.02
CA LYS A 99 3.27 -13.32 -0.51
C LYS A 99 1.81 -13.44 -0.07
N ARG A 100 1.51 -13.14 1.20
CA ARG A 100 0.14 -13.20 1.74
C ARG A 100 -0.78 -12.24 1.00
N VAL A 101 -0.38 -10.97 0.86
CA VAL A 101 -1.18 -9.96 0.16
C VAL A 101 -1.29 -10.27 -1.34
N ARG A 102 -0.19 -10.71 -1.97
CA ARG A 102 -0.19 -11.13 -3.38
C ARG A 102 -1.17 -12.26 -3.62
N LYS A 103 -1.10 -13.32 -2.82
CA LYS A 103 -1.99 -14.47 -2.93
C LYS A 103 -3.44 -14.07 -2.70
N PHE A 104 -3.71 -13.18 -1.74
CA PHE A 104 -5.08 -12.66 -1.53
C PHE A 104 -5.63 -11.99 -2.79
N VAL A 105 -4.86 -11.11 -3.42
CA VAL A 105 -5.25 -10.42 -4.67
C VAL A 105 -5.51 -11.42 -5.80
N GLU A 106 -4.63 -12.41 -5.99
CA GLU A 106 -4.83 -13.48 -6.99
C GLU A 106 -6.09 -14.30 -6.73
N VAL A 107 -6.32 -14.65 -5.46
CA VAL A 107 -7.51 -15.41 -5.06
C VAL A 107 -8.78 -14.60 -5.23
N VAL A 108 -8.78 -13.28 -4.96
CA VAL A 108 -9.95 -12.43 -5.25
C VAL A 108 -10.26 -12.44 -6.73
N MET A 109 -9.25 -12.26 -7.60
CA MET A 109 -9.44 -12.29 -9.07
C MET A 109 -10.06 -13.61 -9.54
N ASP A 110 -9.52 -14.74 -9.06
CA ASP A 110 -10.02 -16.07 -9.41
C ASP A 110 -11.41 -16.35 -8.85
N TYR A 111 -11.63 -16.06 -7.56
CA TYR A 111 -12.89 -16.32 -6.85
C TYR A 111 -14.06 -15.48 -7.41
N ALA A 112 -13.78 -14.21 -7.71
CA ALA A 112 -14.73 -13.30 -8.34
C ALA A 112 -14.94 -13.61 -9.83
N LYS A 113 -14.00 -14.34 -10.46
CA LYS A 113 -13.93 -14.53 -11.93
C LYS A 113 -13.91 -13.19 -12.67
N ALA A 114 -13.26 -12.19 -12.09
CA ALA A 114 -13.22 -10.84 -12.63
C ALA A 114 -11.94 -10.64 -13.45
N GLU A 115 -12.06 -10.05 -14.63
CA GLU A 115 -10.88 -9.71 -15.46
C GLU A 115 -10.07 -8.57 -14.82
N LYS A 116 -10.78 -7.62 -14.18
CA LYS A 116 -10.23 -6.46 -13.51
C LYS A 116 -10.69 -6.35 -12.06
N ILE A 117 -9.83 -5.79 -11.23
CA ILE A 117 -10.13 -5.37 -9.85
C ILE A 117 -9.78 -3.90 -9.65
N ASP A 118 -10.35 -3.29 -8.62
CA ASP A 118 -9.98 -1.96 -8.14
C ASP A 118 -9.32 -2.10 -6.76
N ILE A 119 -8.17 -1.46 -6.56
CA ILE A 119 -7.37 -1.56 -5.33
C ILE A 119 -7.42 -0.24 -4.57
N ILE A 120 -7.79 -0.27 -3.28
CA ILE A 120 -7.80 0.90 -2.40
C ILE A 120 -6.91 0.59 -1.19
N VAL A 121 -5.88 1.38 -0.98
CA VAL A 121 -4.82 1.08 -0.01
C VAL A 121 -4.41 2.27 0.81
N HIS A 122 -4.02 2.01 2.06
CA HIS A 122 -3.63 3.06 3.01
C HIS A 122 -2.23 2.82 3.57
N SER A 123 -1.46 3.90 3.72
CA SER A 123 -0.17 3.94 4.41
C SER A 123 0.81 2.88 3.88
N MET A 124 1.38 2.04 4.74
CA MET A 124 2.26 0.93 4.36
C MET A 124 1.60 -0.06 3.40
N GLY A 125 0.27 -0.18 3.43
CA GLY A 125 -0.49 -0.98 2.48
C GLY A 125 -0.29 -0.53 1.04
N VAL A 126 0.03 0.76 0.81
CA VAL A 126 0.29 1.29 -0.53
C VAL A 126 1.54 0.68 -1.13
N THR A 127 2.68 0.76 -0.44
CA THR A 127 3.94 0.21 -0.96
C THR A 127 3.94 -1.31 -1.01
N LEU A 128 3.22 -1.99 -0.10
CA LEU A 128 2.90 -3.43 -0.21
C LEU A 128 2.15 -3.72 -1.51
N ALA A 129 1.05 -3.02 -1.78
CA ALA A 129 0.20 -3.25 -2.92
C ALA A 129 0.87 -2.88 -4.25
N ARG A 130 1.68 -1.83 -4.28
CA ARG A 130 2.51 -1.50 -5.44
C ARG A 130 3.49 -2.64 -5.74
N LYS A 131 4.16 -3.19 -4.71
CA LYS A 131 5.14 -4.26 -4.91
C LYS A 131 4.51 -5.58 -5.35
N ILE A 132 3.40 -5.99 -4.75
CA ILE A 132 2.70 -7.22 -5.16
C ILE A 132 2.07 -7.08 -6.54
N THR A 133 1.71 -5.86 -6.96
CA THR A 133 1.16 -5.63 -8.30
C THR A 133 2.24 -5.72 -9.38
N GLU A 134 3.42 -5.14 -9.10
CA GLU A 134 4.62 -5.28 -9.95
C GLU A 134 5.10 -6.74 -10.04
N GLY A 135 5.00 -7.48 -8.93
CA GLY A 135 5.51 -8.84 -8.84
C GLY A 135 7.03 -8.89 -8.80
N GLY A 136 7.60 -9.91 -9.44
CA GLY A 136 9.04 -10.12 -9.56
C GLY A 136 9.68 -10.71 -8.31
N LEU A 137 11.00 -10.54 -8.23
CA LEU A 137 11.82 -11.02 -7.13
C LEU A 137 11.88 -10.00 -5.99
N VAL A 138 11.91 -10.52 -4.76
CA VAL A 138 12.14 -9.75 -3.53
C VAL A 138 13.18 -10.48 -2.70
N TYR A 139 14.18 -9.74 -2.24
CA TYR A 139 15.24 -10.23 -1.38
C TYR A 139 15.10 -9.62 0.01
N ASP A 140 14.92 -10.46 1.02
CA ASP A 140 14.73 -10.11 2.43
C ASP A 140 15.92 -10.59 3.27
N ASN A 141 17.15 -10.21 2.91
CA ASN A 141 18.44 -10.58 3.55
C ASN A 141 18.73 -12.09 3.68
N THR A 142 17.83 -12.83 4.29
CA THR A 142 17.86 -14.26 4.52
C THR A 142 17.06 -15.04 3.48
N ASP A 143 16.06 -14.41 2.86
CA ASP A 143 15.12 -15.08 1.95
C ASP A 143 15.04 -14.41 0.58
N LEU A 144 14.92 -15.23 -0.48
CA LEU A 144 14.50 -14.80 -1.81
C LEU A 144 13.08 -15.29 -2.06
N CYS A 145 12.16 -14.40 -2.40
CA CYS A 145 10.81 -14.77 -2.77
C CYS A 145 10.39 -14.24 -4.13
N HIS A 146 9.58 -15.06 -4.81
CA HIS A 146 8.94 -14.74 -6.08
C HIS A 146 7.49 -14.34 -5.83
N LEU A 147 7.11 -13.15 -6.28
CA LEU A 147 5.72 -12.66 -6.26
C LEU A 147 4.98 -12.93 -7.58
N GLY A 148 5.57 -13.75 -8.46
CA GLY A 148 5.04 -14.05 -9.78
C GLY A 148 5.26 -12.91 -10.78
N ILE A 149 4.56 -12.97 -11.91
CA ILE A 149 4.56 -11.92 -12.91
C ILE A 149 3.68 -10.73 -12.47
N THR A 150 3.92 -9.57 -13.06
CA THR A 150 3.08 -8.38 -12.86
C THR A 150 1.61 -8.68 -13.14
N VAL A 151 0.72 -8.12 -12.31
CA VAL A 151 -0.74 -8.15 -12.50
C VAL A 151 -1.31 -6.76 -12.74
N ASN A 152 -0.46 -5.76 -13.03
CA ASN A 152 -0.91 -4.39 -13.25
C ASN A 152 -1.99 -4.27 -14.32
N LYS A 153 -1.98 -5.13 -15.35
CA LYS A 153 -3.03 -5.19 -16.38
C LYS A 153 -4.38 -5.66 -15.85
N ASN A 154 -4.42 -6.36 -14.72
CA ASN A 154 -5.65 -6.79 -14.04
C ASN A 154 -6.11 -5.77 -13.00
N VAL A 155 -5.32 -4.74 -12.69
CA VAL A 155 -5.74 -3.66 -11.80
C VAL A 155 -6.25 -2.50 -12.65
N LYS A 156 -7.55 -2.26 -12.63
CA LYS A 156 -8.16 -1.15 -13.37
C LYS A 156 -7.81 0.17 -12.71
N SER A 157 -8.13 0.31 -11.42
CA SER A 157 -7.86 1.52 -10.64
C SER A 157 -7.06 1.18 -9.39
N PHE A 158 -6.11 2.03 -9.04
CA PHE A 158 -5.31 1.93 -7.82
C PHE A 158 -5.36 3.26 -7.08
N LEU A 159 -5.98 3.29 -5.91
CA LEU A 159 -6.04 4.46 -5.03
C LEU A 159 -5.11 4.25 -3.84
N GLY A 160 -4.03 5.02 -3.77
CA GLY A 160 -3.15 5.08 -2.61
C GLY A 160 -3.48 6.27 -1.71
N ILE A 161 -3.62 6.00 -0.41
CA ILE A 161 -3.96 6.99 0.62
C ILE A 161 -2.79 7.08 1.61
N ALA A 162 -2.21 8.27 1.78
CA ALA A 162 -1.19 8.57 2.80
C ALA A 162 0.05 7.65 2.77
N ALA A 163 0.61 7.39 1.58
CA ALA A 163 1.71 6.45 1.39
C ALA A 163 3.07 7.00 1.83
N ALA A 164 4.06 6.12 2.02
CA ALA A 164 5.46 6.51 2.21
C ALA A 164 6.32 6.07 1.01
N ASN A 165 5.93 6.49 -0.21
CA ASN A 165 6.55 6.04 -1.45
C ASN A 165 8.01 6.48 -1.58
N TYR A 166 8.42 7.59 -0.95
CA TYR A 166 9.78 8.09 -0.99
C TYR A 166 10.54 7.90 0.33
N GLY A 167 9.93 7.19 1.28
CA GLY A 167 10.48 6.93 2.61
C GLY A 167 9.86 7.82 3.68
N LEU A 168 10.52 7.92 4.82
CA LEU A 168 10.16 8.79 5.94
C LEU A 168 11.43 9.47 6.45
N CYS A 169 11.41 10.78 6.73
CA CYS A 169 12.64 11.47 7.18
C CYS A 169 13.21 10.95 8.50
N MET A 170 12.38 10.33 9.35
CA MET A 170 12.85 9.63 10.54
C MET A 170 13.63 8.35 10.22
N CYS A 171 13.55 7.84 9.00
CA CYS A 171 14.21 6.62 8.52
C CYS A 171 15.50 6.96 7.76
N ASN A 172 16.52 7.35 8.51
CA ASN A 172 17.86 7.70 8.04
C ASN A 172 18.88 6.67 8.53
N ASP A 173 20.18 6.93 8.39
CA ASP A 173 21.24 6.00 8.80
C ASP A 173 21.21 5.68 10.30
N GLU A 174 20.82 6.62 11.15
CA GLU A 174 20.78 6.44 12.60
C GLU A 174 19.69 5.43 13.02
N THR A 175 18.56 5.42 12.31
CA THR A 175 17.41 4.58 12.64
C THR A 175 17.33 3.31 11.80
N SER A 176 18.07 3.20 10.70
CA SER A 176 17.95 2.07 9.76
C SER A 176 18.28 0.73 10.38
N ASP A 177 19.20 0.71 11.36
CA ASP A 177 19.70 -0.51 11.99
C ASP A 177 18.89 -0.89 13.24
N SER A 178 18.26 0.09 13.89
CA SER A 178 17.49 -0.09 15.12
C SER A 178 15.98 -0.27 14.88
N MET A 179 15.45 0.25 13.77
CA MET A 179 14.04 0.17 13.41
C MET A 179 13.88 -0.56 12.09
N HIS A 180 13.35 -1.79 12.12
CA HIS A 180 13.15 -2.57 10.89
C HIS A 180 12.26 -1.85 9.85
N VAL A 181 11.30 -1.04 10.31
CA VAL A 181 10.46 -0.20 9.44
C VAL A 181 11.27 0.81 8.64
N CYS A 182 12.46 1.19 9.12
CA CYS A 182 13.42 2.07 8.46
C CYS A 182 14.54 1.32 7.73
N GLY A 183 14.45 -0.01 7.59
CA GLY A 183 15.51 -0.80 6.98
C GLY A 183 15.82 -0.42 5.53
N LYS A 184 17.11 -0.46 5.16
CA LYS A 184 17.64 -0.08 3.84
C LYS A 184 17.21 -0.96 2.66
N ILE A 185 16.54 -2.09 2.92
CA ILE A 185 16.17 -3.05 1.88
C ILE A 185 14.66 -3.09 1.69
N LEU A 186 13.92 -3.44 2.73
CA LEU A 186 12.46 -3.61 2.69
C LEU A 186 11.70 -2.64 3.60
N GLY A 187 12.37 -1.61 4.10
CA GLY A 187 11.78 -0.55 4.92
C GLY A 187 11.62 0.76 4.16
N PHE A 188 11.30 1.80 4.91
CA PHE A 188 11.06 3.18 4.46
C PHE A 188 12.29 4.07 4.60
N TYR A 189 13.50 3.50 4.55
CA TYR A 189 14.74 4.26 4.51
C TYR A 189 14.67 5.33 3.42
N SER A 190 14.76 6.60 3.82
CA SER A 190 14.68 7.76 2.93
C SER A 190 16.03 8.17 2.33
N GLY A 191 17.12 7.57 2.80
CA GLY A 191 18.46 8.14 2.64
C GLY A 191 18.76 9.20 3.70
N SER A 192 20.04 9.54 3.85
CA SER A 192 20.52 10.54 4.82
C SER A 192 21.07 11.81 4.17
N GLU A 193 21.32 11.77 2.86
CA GLU A 193 22.04 12.83 2.15
C GLU A 193 21.36 13.16 0.81
N CYS A 194 21.36 14.44 0.47
CA CYS A 194 20.89 14.95 -0.82
C CYS A 194 22.06 15.00 -1.83
N LYS A 195 22.16 14.00 -2.71
CA LYS A 195 23.32 13.83 -3.62
C LYS A 195 23.38 14.82 -4.81
N TYR A 196 22.31 15.57 -5.08
CA TYR A 196 22.19 16.43 -6.28
C TYR A 196 21.72 17.86 -6.00
N GLY A 197 21.85 18.34 -4.76
CA GLY A 197 21.51 19.72 -4.42
C GLY A 197 22.32 20.72 -5.25
N LYS A 198 21.65 21.61 -5.99
CA LYS A 198 22.30 22.68 -6.79
C LYS A 198 23.01 23.75 -5.95
N TRP A 199 22.97 23.63 -4.61
CA TRP A 199 23.35 24.68 -3.66
C TRP A 199 24.22 24.10 -2.54
N ASP A 200 25.28 24.82 -2.19
CA ASP A 200 26.20 24.51 -1.09
C ASP A 200 25.57 24.88 0.28
N ARG A 201 24.43 24.25 0.59
CA ARG A 201 23.69 24.41 1.85
C ARG A 201 23.52 23.04 2.50
N ASP A 202 23.59 22.98 3.82
CA ASP A 202 23.23 21.80 4.60
C ASP A 202 21.72 21.54 4.49
N ILE A 203 21.34 20.72 3.50
CA ILE A 203 19.96 20.35 3.23
C ILE A 203 19.65 19.02 3.92
N THR A 204 18.76 19.07 4.91
CA THR A 204 18.23 17.87 5.59
C THR A 204 16.97 17.37 4.90
N CYS A 205 16.59 16.11 5.16
CA CYS A 205 15.36 15.52 4.63
C CYS A 205 14.12 16.39 4.82
N ALA A 206 13.97 17.01 6.01
CA ALA A 206 12.82 17.83 6.37
C ALA A 206 12.89 19.28 5.88
N SER A 207 14.10 19.80 5.59
CA SER A 207 14.30 21.18 5.14
C SER A 207 14.38 21.32 3.62
N ALA A 208 14.67 20.22 2.92
CA ALA A 208 14.69 20.16 1.47
C ALA A 208 13.34 20.57 0.86
N ARG A 209 13.42 21.31 -0.22
CA ARG A 209 12.28 21.80 -0.99
C ARG A 209 12.27 21.17 -2.39
N PRO A 210 11.13 21.20 -3.10
CA PRO A 210 11.04 20.66 -4.46
C PRO A 210 12.13 21.23 -5.40
N GLU A 211 12.47 22.51 -5.27
CA GLU A 211 13.49 23.18 -6.08
C GLU A 211 14.93 22.74 -5.82
N ASP A 212 15.19 22.05 -4.70
CA ASP A 212 16.54 21.55 -4.39
C ASP A 212 16.90 20.30 -5.23
N GLU A 213 15.92 19.69 -5.92
CA GLU A 213 16.11 18.53 -6.82
C GLU A 213 16.86 17.35 -6.16
N CYS A 214 16.65 17.16 -4.86
CA CYS A 214 17.33 16.12 -4.09
C CYS A 214 16.95 14.71 -4.56
N ASP A 215 17.96 13.88 -4.84
CA ASP A 215 17.80 12.43 -5.08
C ASP A 215 18.59 11.60 -4.06
N PRO A 216 18.00 11.35 -2.88
CA PRO A 216 18.64 10.57 -1.83
C PRO A 216 18.61 9.08 -2.18
N ASP A 217 19.55 8.33 -1.60
CA ASP A 217 19.62 6.89 -1.83
C ASP A 217 18.62 6.14 -0.93
N THR A 218 17.37 5.98 -1.38
CA THR A 218 16.31 5.33 -0.59
C THR A 218 16.49 3.80 -0.51
N SER A 219 15.63 3.13 0.26
CA SER A 219 15.66 1.67 0.35
C SER A 219 15.55 0.98 -1.02
N ILE A 220 16.10 -0.24 -1.14
CA ILE A 220 16.03 -1.04 -2.39
C ILE A 220 14.58 -1.16 -2.87
N LEU A 221 13.64 -1.46 -1.97
CA LEU A 221 12.22 -1.54 -2.28
C LEU A 221 11.70 -0.25 -2.92
N LEU A 222 11.92 0.90 -2.28
CA LEU A 222 11.39 2.17 -2.77
C LEU A 222 12.06 2.60 -4.08
N ARG A 223 13.37 2.36 -4.24
CA ARG A 223 14.07 2.59 -5.51
C ARG A 223 13.47 1.75 -6.63
N HIS A 224 13.15 0.48 -6.39
CA HIS A 224 12.51 -0.35 -7.41
C HIS A 224 11.09 0.12 -7.73
N LEU A 225 10.29 0.45 -6.71
CA LEU A 225 8.93 0.94 -6.90
C LEU A 225 8.88 2.27 -7.67
N ASN A 226 9.86 3.16 -7.44
CA ASN A 226 9.87 4.51 -8.05
C ASN A 226 10.71 4.59 -9.32
N GLY A 227 11.72 3.73 -9.46
CA GLY A 227 12.59 3.60 -10.62
C GLY A 227 11.94 2.93 -11.83
N LYS A 228 10.60 2.85 -11.87
CA LYS A 228 9.82 2.37 -13.02
C LYS A 228 9.89 3.36 -14.19
N VAL A 229 11.09 3.57 -14.72
CA VAL A 229 11.37 4.26 -15.96
C VAL A 229 12.22 3.28 -16.78
N HIS A 230 11.69 2.74 -17.89
CA HIS A 230 12.56 2.10 -18.88
C HIS A 230 13.18 3.19 -19.76
N ASP A 231 14.51 3.13 -19.87
CA ASP A 231 15.38 3.47 -21.00
C ASP A 231 14.65 3.95 -22.26
N LYS A 232 14.42 5.26 -22.35
CA LYS A 232 14.26 6.13 -23.56
C LYS A 232 13.28 5.69 -24.68
N TYR A 233 12.73 4.47 -24.69
CA TYR A 233 12.04 3.83 -25.82
C TYR A 233 10.93 2.83 -25.42
N GLY A 234 10.73 2.51 -24.13
CA GLY A 234 9.67 1.61 -23.66
C GLY A 234 8.45 2.34 -23.09
N PRO A 235 7.22 1.76 -23.15
CA PRO A 235 6.06 2.36 -22.51
C PRO A 235 6.16 2.30 -20.98
N LEU A 236 5.76 3.39 -20.32
CA LEU A 236 5.70 3.51 -18.87
C LEU A 236 4.84 2.40 -18.24
N ILE A 237 5.35 1.72 -17.21
CA ILE A 237 4.60 0.69 -16.47
C ILE A 237 4.01 1.31 -15.20
N LYS A 238 2.75 1.73 -15.28
CA LYS A 238 1.96 2.13 -14.10
C LYS A 238 1.60 0.92 -13.24
N ASP A 239 1.32 1.18 -11.96
CA ASP A 239 0.81 0.18 -11.02
C ASP A 239 -0.58 -0.35 -11.41
N ALA A 240 -1.38 0.44 -12.13
CA ALA A 240 -2.69 0.07 -12.66
C ALA A 240 -3.00 0.86 -13.93
N GLY A 241 -4.14 0.59 -14.56
CA GLY A 241 -4.65 1.43 -15.66
C GLY A 241 -4.71 2.91 -15.26
N GLU A 242 -5.40 3.18 -14.16
CA GLU A 242 -5.47 4.49 -13.52
C GLU A 242 -4.92 4.44 -12.09
N VAL A 243 -4.11 5.43 -11.73
CA VAL A 243 -3.48 5.51 -10.40
C VAL A 243 -3.84 6.85 -9.75
N TYR A 244 -4.30 6.84 -8.51
CA TYR A 244 -4.67 8.04 -7.76
C TYR A 244 -3.92 8.09 -6.43
N SER A 245 -3.51 9.29 -6.03
CA SER A 245 -2.86 9.53 -4.73
C SER A 245 -3.68 10.52 -3.89
N PHE A 246 -4.08 10.11 -2.70
CA PHE A 246 -4.76 10.93 -1.71
C PHE A 246 -3.81 11.20 -0.54
N TYR A 247 -3.65 12.47 -0.16
CA TYR A 247 -2.87 12.83 1.02
C TYR A 247 -3.28 14.17 1.61
N SER A 248 -2.79 14.48 2.81
CA SER A 248 -3.05 15.74 3.50
C SER A 248 -1.95 16.76 3.21
N GLU A 249 -2.23 18.06 3.25
CA GLU A 249 -1.17 19.08 3.19
C GLU A 249 -0.11 18.90 4.30
N GLU A 250 -0.52 18.36 5.44
CA GLU A 250 0.35 18.01 6.57
C GLU A 250 1.21 16.76 6.31
N ASP A 251 1.02 16.08 5.17
CA ASP A 251 1.79 14.90 4.81
C ASP A 251 3.29 15.20 4.74
N VAL A 252 4.07 14.18 5.10
CA VAL A 252 5.51 14.29 5.32
C VAL A 252 6.23 14.56 3.99
N PHE A 253 6.98 15.66 3.95
CA PHE A 253 7.97 15.87 2.91
C PHE A 253 9.20 15.01 3.19
N VAL A 254 9.70 14.37 2.15
CA VAL A 254 10.94 13.60 2.17
C VAL A 254 11.83 14.10 1.05
N PHE A 255 12.89 14.82 1.44
CA PHE A 255 13.82 15.44 0.50
C PHE A 255 13.12 16.28 -0.58
N GLY A 256 12.19 17.15 -0.16
CA GLY A 256 11.44 18.05 -1.06
C GLY A 256 10.27 17.39 -1.80
N ARG A 257 10.00 16.10 -1.59
CA ARG A 257 8.90 15.38 -2.25
C ARG A 257 7.79 15.04 -1.27
N LYS A 258 6.53 15.14 -1.69
CA LYS A 258 5.40 14.58 -0.93
C LYS A 258 5.46 13.06 -0.96
N THR A 259 5.70 12.43 0.19
CA THR A 259 5.97 10.98 0.24
C THR A 259 4.75 10.14 -0.16
N SER A 260 3.53 10.68 0.00
CA SER A 260 2.31 9.99 -0.41
C SER A 260 2.06 9.92 -1.91
N VAL A 261 2.72 10.75 -2.72
CA VAL A 261 2.50 10.73 -4.18
C VAL A 261 3.06 9.45 -4.76
N ILE A 262 2.22 8.68 -5.44
CA ILE A 262 2.66 7.57 -6.27
C ILE A 262 3.21 8.15 -7.58
N PRO A 263 4.45 7.80 -7.99
CA PRO A 263 4.97 8.18 -9.29
C PRO A 263 3.97 7.91 -10.42
N PHE A 264 3.80 8.88 -11.32
CA PHE A 264 2.90 8.77 -12.48
C PHE A 264 1.41 8.57 -12.13
N SER A 265 0.99 9.08 -10.96
CA SER A 265 -0.43 9.21 -10.64
C SER A 265 -1.17 9.95 -11.76
N SER A 266 -2.31 9.39 -12.13
CA SER A 266 -3.26 9.93 -13.10
C SER A 266 -4.10 11.06 -12.48
N GLY A 267 -4.27 11.04 -11.15
CA GLY A 267 -4.81 12.15 -10.39
C GLY A 267 -4.25 12.22 -8.97
N VAL A 268 -4.24 13.41 -8.40
CA VAL A 268 -3.81 13.68 -7.03
C VAL A 268 -4.87 14.53 -6.34
N ILE A 269 -5.32 14.11 -5.16
CA ILE A 269 -6.21 14.90 -4.31
C ILE A 269 -5.47 15.20 -3.01
N VAL A 270 -5.43 16.49 -2.66
CA VAL A 270 -4.80 16.99 -1.44
C VAL A 270 -5.89 17.52 -0.51
N PHE A 271 -5.91 17.01 0.72
CA PHE A 271 -6.88 17.40 1.74
C PHE A 271 -6.25 18.37 2.75
N LEU A 272 -7.06 19.29 3.27
CA LEU A 272 -6.65 20.24 4.30
C LEU A 272 -7.03 19.73 5.69
N ASN A 273 -6.15 19.93 6.67
CA ASN A 273 -6.42 19.65 8.10
C ASN A 273 -6.88 18.22 8.41
N MET A 274 -6.39 17.23 7.65
CA MET A 274 -6.67 15.81 7.91
C MET A 274 -5.44 15.09 8.44
N LYS A 275 -5.62 14.32 9.51
CA LYS A 275 -4.57 13.43 10.02
C LYS A 275 -4.39 12.21 9.12
N HIS A 276 -3.22 11.57 9.24
CA HIS A 276 -2.84 10.37 8.51
C HIS A 276 -3.90 9.25 8.47
N HIS A 277 -4.51 8.93 9.63
CA HIS A 277 -5.53 7.88 9.71
C HIS A 277 -6.92 8.34 9.24
N GLN A 278 -7.23 9.64 9.39
CA GLN A 278 -8.51 10.23 8.97
C GLN A 278 -8.69 10.24 7.46
N LEU A 279 -7.59 10.40 6.71
CA LEU A 279 -7.61 10.33 5.25
C LEU A 279 -8.27 9.06 4.72
N LYS A 280 -8.21 7.95 5.45
CA LYS A 280 -8.85 6.69 5.03
C LYS A 280 -10.34 6.64 5.38
N THR A 281 -10.74 7.20 6.53
CA THR A 281 -12.12 7.11 7.05
C THR A 281 -13.01 8.25 6.56
N ASP A 282 -12.46 9.44 6.37
CA ASP A 282 -13.23 10.68 6.19
C ASP A 282 -13.35 11.08 4.72
N THR A 283 -12.54 10.47 3.83
CA THR A 283 -12.56 10.73 2.37
C THR A 283 -13.29 9.64 1.58
N VAL A 284 -14.10 8.81 2.24
CA VAL A 284 -14.79 7.66 1.60
C VAL A 284 -15.77 8.07 0.51
N VAL A 285 -16.22 9.33 0.50
CA VAL A 285 -17.16 9.88 -0.49
C VAL A 285 -16.50 10.62 -1.65
N CYS A 286 -15.17 10.74 -1.65
CA CYS A 286 -14.40 11.55 -2.61
C CYS A 286 -14.06 10.81 -3.89
#